data_AF-A0A967FIW6-F1
#
_entry.id   AF-A0A967FIW6-F1
#
_cell.length_a   1.000
_cell.length_b   1.000
_cell.length_c   1.000
_cell.angle_alpha   90.00
_cell.angle_beta   90.00
_cell.angle_gamma   90.00
#
_symmetry.space_group_name_H-M   'P 1'
#
loop_
_entity.id
_entity.type
_entity.pdbx_description
1 polymer ?
#
loop_
_entity_poly.entity_id
_entity_poly.type
_entity_poly.pdbx_seq_one_letter_code
_entity_poly.pdbx_strand_id
1 'polypeptide(L)'
;MINEIHRVLRPDGQAIIMVYNTYSWLLALSKIMKVELEHEDAPVIRTYSIKEFKQMLRPFASVKIVPERFPVPSRLHHGLKATLYNKLFVGLFNSLPRAWVRPLGWHLMAFATKS
;
A
#
# COMPACT_ATOMS: atom_id res chain seq x y z
N MET A 1 -10.83 16.48 0.22
CA MET A 1 -9.90 16.09 1.30
C MET A 1 -8.48 16.60 1.08
N ILE A 2 -7.75 16.24 0.01
CA ILE A 2 -6.35 16.66 -0.17
C ILE A 2 -6.15 18.19 -0.13
N ASN A 3 -6.99 18.95 -0.84
CA ASN A 3 -6.91 20.43 -0.81
C ASN A 3 -7.11 20.99 0.61
N GLU A 4 -7.94 20.33 1.42
CA GLU A 4 -8.20 20.73 2.80
C GLU A 4 -7.00 20.43 3.70
N ILE A 5 -6.39 19.24 3.56
CA ILE A 5 -5.11 18.91 4.22
C ILE A 5 -4.04 19.95 3.86
N HIS A 6 -3.90 20.30 2.58
CA HIS A 6 -2.97 21.32 2.14
C HIS A 6 -3.29 22.71 2.74
N ARG A 7 -4.57 23.08 2.81
CA ARG A 7 -5.01 24.37 3.36
C ARG A 7 -4.62 24.54 4.82
N VAL A 8 -4.82 23.52 5.66
CA VAL A 8 -4.59 23.59 7.11
C VAL A 8 -3.13 23.49 7.53
N LEU A 9 -2.25 23.00 6.65
CA LEU A 9 -0.82 22.97 6.94
C LEU A 9 -0.24 24.39 6.98
N ARG A 10 0.68 24.61 7.92
CA ARG A 10 1.58 25.77 7.89
C ARG A 10 2.55 25.69 6.69
N PRO A 11 3.15 26.80 6.25
CA PRO A 11 4.29 26.79 5.35
C PRO A 11 5.37 25.82 5.84
N ASP A 12 6.02 25.11 4.92
CA ASP A 12 6.99 24.02 5.18
C ASP A 12 6.42 22.82 5.99
N GLY A 13 5.11 22.79 6.22
CA GLY A 13 4.43 21.68 6.88
C GLY A 13 4.43 20.41 6.02
N GLN A 14 4.58 19.24 6.67
CA GLN A 14 4.53 17.94 6.00
C GLN A 14 3.23 17.21 6.34
N ALA A 15 2.53 16.75 5.31
CA ALA A 15 1.48 15.74 5.41
C ALA A 15 2.06 14.33 5.19
N ILE A 16 1.65 13.40 6.04
CA ILE A 16 1.88 11.96 5.87
C ILE A 16 0.53 11.32 5.57
N ILE A 17 0.38 10.75 4.38
CA ILE A 17 -0.91 10.27 3.86
C ILE A 17 -0.74 8.81 3.43
N MET A 18 -1.64 7.93 3.90
CA MET A 18 -1.68 6.52 3.52
C MET A 18 -2.92 6.25 2.68
N VAL A 19 -2.76 5.53 1.56
CA VAL A 19 -3.88 4.96 0.79
C VAL A 19 -3.62 3.49 0.45
N TYR A 20 -4.69 2.76 0.11
CA TYR A 20 -4.59 1.39 -0.37
C TYR A 20 -4.20 1.36 -1.86
N ASN A 21 -3.29 0.46 -2.21
CA ASN A 21 -2.76 0.34 -3.57
C ASN A 21 -3.63 -0.60 -4.42
N THR A 22 -4.11 -0.09 -5.56
CA THR A 22 -4.86 -0.89 -6.56
C THR A 22 -4.03 -2.02 -7.16
N TYR A 23 -2.72 -1.80 -7.34
CA TYR A 23 -1.80 -2.80 -7.89
C TYR A 23 -0.90 -3.35 -6.78
N SER A 24 -1.49 -4.15 -5.88
CA SER A 24 -0.80 -4.71 -4.73
C SER A 24 -0.81 -6.23 -4.70
N TRP A 25 0.22 -6.80 -4.07
CA TRP A 25 0.31 -8.25 -3.86
C TRP A 25 -0.87 -8.78 -3.04
N LEU A 26 -1.34 -8.01 -2.05
CA LEU A 26 -2.39 -8.45 -1.14
C LEU A 26 -3.75 -8.50 -1.85
N LEU A 27 -4.06 -7.51 -2.69
CA LEU A 27 -5.27 -7.52 -3.51
C LEU A 27 -5.22 -8.61 -4.59
N ALA A 28 -4.04 -8.90 -5.15
CA ALA A 28 -3.88 -10.02 -6.06
C ALA A 28 -4.12 -11.37 -5.35
N LEU A 29 -3.53 -11.54 -4.16
CA LEU A 29 -3.68 -12.76 -3.36
C LEU A 29 -5.13 -12.96 -2.91
N SER A 30 -5.83 -11.91 -2.44
CA SER A 30 -7.23 -12.03 -2.02
C SER A 30 -8.13 -12.49 -3.16
N LYS A 31 -7.94 -11.95 -4.37
CA LYS A 31 -8.65 -12.37 -5.58
C LYS A 31 -8.39 -13.83 -5.95
N ILE A 32 -7.16 -14.29 -5.82
CA ILE A 32 -6.78 -15.69 -6.14
C ILE A 32 -7.34 -16.65 -5.09
N MET A 33 -7.20 -16.28 -3.81
CA MET A 33 -7.58 -17.15 -2.68
C MET A 33 -9.07 -17.05 -2.32
N LYS A 34 -9.79 -16.09 -2.90
CA LYS A 34 -11.19 -15.76 -2.58
C LYS A 34 -11.39 -15.53 -1.09
N VAL A 35 -10.44 -14.82 -0.48
CA VAL A 35 -10.48 -14.44 0.94
C VAL A 35 -10.76 -12.95 1.02
N GLU A 36 -11.77 -12.59 1.80
CA GLU A 36 -12.15 -11.21 2.08
C GLU A 36 -10.97 -10.50 2.77
N LEU A 37 -10.69 -9.26 2.36
CA LEU A 37 -9.68 -8.46 3.03
C LEU A 37 -10.29 -7.94 4.34
N GLU A 38 -9.50 -7.93 5.43
CA GLU A 38 -9.88 -7.21 6.65
C GLU A 38 -10.31 -5.80 6.23
N HIS A 39 -11.52 -5.38 6.65
CA HIS A 39 -12.25 -4.16 6.28
C HIS A 39 -13.33 -4.26 5.19
N GLU A 40 -13.85 -5.43 4.81
CA GLU A 40 -15.08 -5.48 3.98
C GLU A 40 -16.28 -4.77 4.63
N ASP A 41 -16.30 -4.65 5.97
CA ASP A 41 -17.32 -3.87 6.70
C ASP A 41 -17.17 -2.34 6.52
N ALA A 42 -16.06 -1.87 5.94
CA ALA A 42 -15.90 -0.46 5.63
C ALA A 42 -16.73 -0.14 4.37
N PRO A 43 -17.68 0.83 4.42
CA PRO A 43 -18.68 1.00 3.37
C PRO A 43 -18.10 1.27 1.98
N VAL A 44 -16.86 1.77 1.88
CA VAL A 44 -16.08 1.80 0.62
C VAL A 44 -14.57 1.78 0.93
N ILE A 45 -13.85 0.70 0.58
CA ILE A 45 -12.38 0.76 0.44
C ILE A 45 -12.05 1.32 -0.94
N ARG A 46 -11.61 2.59 -1.00
CA ARG A 46 -11.07 3.16 -2.25
C ARG A 46 -9.60 2.84 -2.36
N THR A 47 -9.22 2.26 -3.49
CA THR A 47 -7.82 1.99 -3.84
C THR A 47 -7.36 2.97 -4.91
N TYR A 48 -6.06 3.24 -4.95
CA TYR A 48 -5.43 4.14 -5.92
C TYR A 48 -4.14 3.52 -6.46
N SER A 49 -3.86 3.74 -7.74
CA SER A 49 -2.53 3.52 -8.30
C SER A 49 -1.55 4.61 -7.84
N ILE A 50 -0.25 4.34 -7.94
CA ILE A 50 0.80 5.35 -7.67
C ILE A 50 0.59 6.61 -8.53
N LYS A 51 0.16 6.45 -9.78
CA LYS A 51 -0.08 7.56 -10.70
C LYS A 51 -1.25 8.43 -10.25
N GLU A 52 -2.38 7.82 -9.89
CA GLU A 52 -3.54 8.54 -9.38
C GLU A 52 -3.24 9.21 -8.04
N PHE A 53 -2.52 8.52 -7.15
CA PHE A 53 -2.15 9.11 -5.88
C PHE A 53 -1.21 10.31 -6.05
N LYS A 54 -0.21 10.20 -6.93
CA LYS A 54 0.65 11.33 -7.30
C LYS A 54 -0.15 12.49 -7.90
N GLN A 55 -1.15 12.20 -8.73
CA GLN A 55 -2.05 13.20 -9.31
C GLN A 55 -2.84 13.95 -8.23
N MET A 56 -3.36 13.24 -7.23
CA MET A 56 -4.10 13.84 -6.13
C MET A 56 -3.24 14.78 -5.29
N LEU A 57 -1.94 14.47 -5.15
CA LEU A 57 -0.99 15.23 -4.35
C LEU A 57 -0.35 16.42 -5.07
N ARG A 58 -0.81 16.76 -6.28
CA ARG A 58 -0.35 17.93 -7.05
C ARG A 58 -0.34 19.27 -6.30
N PRO A 59 -1.22 19.55 -5.33
CA PRO A 59 -1.17 20.81 -4.59
C PRO A 59 0.10 21.01 -3.76
N PHE A 60 0.82 19.93 -3.41
CA PHE A 60 2.03 20.01 -2.61
C PHE A 60 3.26 20.31 -3.47
N ALA A 61 4.19 21.09 -2.91
CA ALA A 61 5.42 21.49 -3.60
C ALA A 61 6.40 20.32 -3.80
N SER A 62 6.45 19.39 -2.84
CA SER A 62 7.30 18.19 -2.92
C SER A 62 6.56 16.97 -2.41
N VAL A 63 6.69 15.84 -3.11
CA VAL A 63 6.00 14.59 -2.80
C VAL A 63 6.94 13.41 -2.98
N LYS A 64 7.07 12.58 -1.93
CA LYS A 64 7.72 11.28 -1.97
C LYS A 64 6.70 10.18 -1.68
N ILE A 65 6.51 9.26 -2.62
CA ILE A 65 5.63 8.09 -2.44
C ILE A 65 6.49 6.85 -2.16
N VAL A 66 6.14 6.10 -1.12
CA VAL A 66 6.79 4.88 -0.68
C VAL A 66 5.74 3.78 -0.56
N PRO A 67 5.78 2.74 -1.41
CA PRO A 67 4.96 1.55 -1.20
C PRO A 67 5.46 0.77 0.02
N GLU A 68 4.54 0.31 0.86
CA GLU A 68 4.81 -0.42 2.10
C GLU A 68 3.92 -1.66 2.25
N ARG A 69 4.08 -2.40 3.36
CA ARG A 69 3.35 -3.64 3.66
C ARG A 69 3.53 -4.71 2.58
N PHE A 70 4.77 -5.18 2.43
CA PHE A 70 5.11 -6.35 1.59
C PHE A 70 4.80 -7.67 2.32
N PRO A 71 4.76 -8.83 1.61
CA PRO A 71 4.54 -10.12 2.25
C PRO A 71 5.59 -10.38 3.32
N VAL A 72 5.14 -10.79 4.50
CA VAL A 72 6.00 -11.25 5.59
C VAL A 72 5.56 -12.64 6.03
N PRO A 73 6.48 -13.50 6.50
CA PRO A 73 6.09 -14.81 7.02
C PRO A 73 5.05 -14.66 8.14
N SER A 74 3.92 -15.33 8.00
CA SER A 74 2.89 -15.37 9.04
C SER A 74 3.40 -16.17 10.23
N ARG A 75 3.31 -15.58 11.43
CA ARG A 75 3.62 -16.22 12.71
C ARG A 75 2.36 -16.69 13.47
N LEU A 76 1.18 -16.31 12.97
CA LEU A 76 -0.11 -16.51 13.65
C LEU A 76 -0.84 -17.77 13.19
N HIS A 77 -0.60 -18.22 11.95
CA HIS A 77 -1.26 -19.41 11.41
C HIS A 77 -0.30 -20.61 11.45
N HIS A 78 -0.80 -21.76 11.86
CA HIS A 78 -0.07 -23.04 11.87
C HIS A 78 -0.71 -24.06 10.91
N GLY A 79 0.06 -25.06 10.51
CA GLY A 79 -0.39 -26.15 9.63
C GLY A 79 0.06 -26.03 8.17
N LEU A 80 -0.50 -26.89 7.31
CA LEU A 80 -0.07 -27.06 5.92
C LEU A 80 -0.23 -25.77 5.09
N LYS A 81 -1.34 -25.06 5.27
CA LYS A 81 -1.64 -23.78 4.57
C LYS A 81 -0.64 -22.68 4.95
N ALA A 82 -0.29 -22.59 6.23
CA ALA A 82 0.71 -21.63 6.71
C ALA A 82 2.11 -21.96 6.17
N THR A 83 2.46 -23.24 6.09
CA THR A 83 3.73 -23.69 5.53
C THR A 83 3.83 -23.37 4.04
N LEU A 84 2.75 -23.61 3.28
CA LEU A 84 2.65 -23.26 1.87
C LEU A 84 2.80 -21.75 1.64
N TYR A 85 2.09 -20.93 2.42
CA TYR A 85 2.22 -19.47 2.35
C TYR A 85 3.64 -18.99 2.71
N ASN A 86 4.18 -19.44 3.84
CA ASN A 86 5.47 -18.96 4.35
C ASN A 86 6.65 -19.41 3.49
N LYS A 87 6.67 -20.67 3.03
CA LYS A 87 7.83 -21.21 2.29
C LYS A 87 7.75 -20.93 0.80
N LEU A 88 6.57 -21.10 0.19
CA LEU A 88 6.44 -20.96 -1.26
C LEU A 88 6.07 -19.53 -1.64
N PHE A 89 5.00 -18.95 -1.12
CA PHE A 89 4.58 -17.61 -1.54
C PHE A 89 5.55 -16.51 -1.10
N VAL A 90 5.86 -16.43 0.20
CA VAL A 90 6.79 -15.42 0.73
C VAL A 90 8.21 -15.67 0.22
N GLY A 91 8.63 -16.94 0.12
CA GLY A 91 9.93 -17.31 -0.45
C GLY A 91 10.08 -16.87 -1.91
N LEU A 92 9.09 -17.18 -2.76
CA LEU A 92 9.08 -16.75 -4.17
C LEU A 92 9.07 -15.23 -4.27
N PHE A 93 8.20 -14.55 -3.52
CA PHE A 93 8.12 -13.09 -3.55
C PHE A 93 9.44 -12.42 -3.17
N ASN A 94 10.14 -12.94 -2.16
CA ASN A 94 11.44 -12.43 -1.73
C ASN A 94 12.57 -12.75 -2.72
N SER A 95 12.42 -13.79 -3.53
CA SER A 95 13.39 -14.13 -4.58
C SER A 95 13.27 -13.25 -5.84
N LEU A 96 12.13 -12.58 -6.04
CA LEU A 96 11.93 -11.68 -7.17
C LEU A 96 12.81 -10.42 -7.07
N PRO A 97 13.28 -9.86 -8.21
CA PRO A 97 14.01 -8.61 -8.22
C PRO A 97 13.26 -7.48 -7.51
N ARG A 98 13.96 -6.77 -6.62
CA ARG A 98 13.37 -5.66 -5.83
C ARG A 98 12.67 -4.62 -6.70
N ALA A 99 13.19 -4.33 -7.89
CA ALA A 99 12.59 -3.36 -8.81
C ALA A 99 11.16 -3.74 -9.23
N TRP A 100 10.85 -5.03 -9.34
CA TRP A 100 9.54 -5.51 -9.78
C TRP A 100 8.53 -5.53 -8.64
N VAL A 101 8.98 -5.90 -7.45
CA VAL A 101 8.09 -6.01 -6.28
C VAL A 101 7.87 -4.68 -5.57
N ARG A 102 8.82 -3.74 -5.64
CA ARG A 102 8.74 -2.43 -4.98
C ARG A 102 7.43 -1.68 -5.21
N PRO A 103 6.83 -1.61 -6.42
CA PRO A 103 5.55 -0.91 -6.60
C PRO A 103 4.34 -1.67 -6.03
N LEU A 104 4.49 -2.94 -5.62
CA LEU A 104 3.39 -3.84 -5.28
C LEU A 104 3.01 -3.86 -3.79
N GLY A 105 3.57 -2.97 -2.98
CA GLY A 105 3.18 -2.84 -1.56
C GLY A 105 1.68 -2.62 -1.39
N TRP A 106 1.08 -3.13 -0.31
CA TRP A 106 -0.34 -2.96 -0.05
C TRP A 106 -0.72 -1.50 0.23
N HIS A 107 0.14 -0.77 0.94
CA HIS A 107 -0.07 0.65 1.23
C HIS A 107 0.81 1.52 0.35
N LEU A 108 0.31 2.69 -0.04
CA LEU A 108 1.11 3.78 -0.56
C LEU A 108 1.18 4.87 0.50
N MET A 109 2.37 5.11 1.04
CA MET A 109 2.66 6.23 1.94
C MET A 109 3.17 7.41 1.14
N ALA A 110 2.56 8.57 1.30
CA ALA A 110 3.08 9.83 0.76
C ALA A 110 3.57 10.74 1.88
N PHE A 111 4.76 11.29 1.68
CA PHE A 111 5.32 12.39 2.46
C PHE A 111 5.29 13.62 1.56
N ALA A 112 4.37 14.53 1.83
CA ALA A 112 4.07 15.66 0.98
C ALA A 112 4.29 16.97 1.74
N THR A 113 5.12 17.87 1.21
CA THR A 113 5.52 19.12 1.87
C THR A 113 4.84 20.31 1.20
N LYS A 114 4.26 21.20 2.00
CA LYS A 114 3.68 22.47 1.57
C LYS A 114 4.78 23.52 1.47
N SER A 115 4.74 24.33 0.41
CA SER A 115 5.49 25.59 0.31
C SER A 115 4.77 26.70 1.07
#